data_AF-A0A8J2FP77-F1
#
_entry.id   AF-A0A8J2FP77-F1
#
_cell.length_a   1.000
_cell.length_b   1.000
_cell.length_c   1.000
_cell.angle_alpha   90.00
_cell.angle_beta   90.00
_cell.angle_gamma   90.00
#
_symmetry.space_group_name_H-M   'P 1'
#
loop_
_entity.id
_entity.type
_entity.pdbx_description
1 polymer ?
#
loop_
_entity_poly.entity_id
_entity_poly.type
_entity_poly.pdbx_seq_one_letter_code
_entity_poly.pdbx_strand_id
1 'polypeptide(L)'
;MVPLSQIWTVALYVLRQRWSGKRQYPLVLMLEPLFRCNLACAGCGKIQYPDHILNRRLSPEQCWAAAEECGAPIVSIAGGEPLIHQEIHKIVEGLIARKKYVYLCTNALLLRRKLNLFRPSKYLTFSIHLDGLKEEHDDSVCREGVYDVAVDAIREAVRRGFRVTINATLFVGANPKRVREFFDRVMELGIEGIMVSPGYSYSKAPDQEHFLGRERTKELFRDILRNRKKTWKFNLSPLFLEFLQGKIDYDCTPWGNPTYTIFGWQKPCYLLADGYARTFRELLESTPWERYGYRSGNPKCANCMVHSGYEASAINDTFGSWGGLWRTVRAIVRSD
;
A
#
# COMPACT_ATOMS: atom_id res chain seq x y z
N MET A 1 8.55 -9.64 -5.71
CA MET A 1 7.62 -10.77 -5.85
C MET A 1 7.18 -11.15 -4.45
N VAL A 2 5.88 -11.35 -4.24
CA VAL A 2 5.33 -11.77 -2.94
C VAL A 2 5.91 -13.16 -2.58
N PRO A 3 6.38 -13.41 -1.34
CA PRO A 3 6.87 -14.72 -0.95
C PRO A 3 5.79 -15.80 -1.04
N LEU A 4 6.18 -17.02 -1.40
CA LEU A 4 5.26 -18.16 -1.47
C LEU A 4 4.51 -18.41 -0.15
N SER A 5 5.17 -18.27 1.00
CA SER A 5 4.50 -18.44 2.30
C SER A 5 3.37 -17.43 2.52
N GLN A 6 3.54 -16.20 2.04
CA GLN A 6 2.53 -15.15 2.14
C GLN A 6 1.38 -15.43 1.16
N ILE A 7 1.70 -15.81 -0.09
CA ILE A 7 0.70 -16.22 -1.10
C ILE A 7 -0.18 -17.34 -0.53
N TRP A 8 0.42 -18.39 0.02
CA TRP A 8 -0.31 -19.52 0.62
C TRP A 8 -1.19 -19.08 1.80
N THR A 9 -0.67 -18.21 2.67
CA THR A 9 -1.44 -17.69 3.81
C THR A 9 -2.67 -16.92 3.35
N VAL A 10 -2.50 -16.03 2.36
CA VAL A 10 -3.59 -15.24 1.79
C VAL A 10 -4.59 -16.13 1.06
N ALA A 11 -4.14 -17.09 0.26
CA ALA A 11 -5.01 -18.03 -0.45
C ALA A 11 -5.89 -18.84 0.52
N LEU A 12 -5.28 -19.46 1.54
CA LEU A 12 -6.01 -20.21 2.57
C LEU A 12 -6.99 -19.33 3.35
N TYR A 13 -6.58 -18.10 3.67
CA TYR A 13 -7.46 -17.12 4.31
C TYR A 13 -8.68 -16.79 3.44
N VAL A 14 -8.48 -16.45 2.16
CA VAL A 14 -9.58 -16.13 1.22
C VAL A 14 -10.54 -17.30 1.07
N LEU A 15 -10.02 -18.51 0.89
CA LEU A 15 -10.83 -19.73 0.80
C LEU A 15 -11.67 -19.94 2.06
N ARG A 16 -11.08 -19.79 3.25
CA ARG A 16 -11.80 -19.90 4.52
C ARG A 16 -12.91 -18.86 4.67
N GLN A 17 -12.65 -17.60 4.33
CA GLN A 17 -13.67 -16.55 4.42
C GLN A 17 -14.85 -16.85 3.50
N ARG A 18 -14.57 -17.29 2.26
CA ARG A 18 -15.60 -17.68 1.29
C ARG A 18 -16.41 -18.89 1.74
N TRP A 19 -15.76 -19.93 2.25
CA TRP A 19 -16.45 -21.10 2.80
C TRP A 19 -17.32 -20.76 4.00
N SER A 20 -16.94 -19.77 4.80
CA SER A 20 -17.78 -19.24 5.88
C SER A 20 -18.92 -18.33 5.42
N GLY A 21 -19.12 -18.15 4.10
CA GLY A 21 -20.17 -17.31 3.53
C GLY A 21 -19.95 -15.81 3.68
N LYS A 22 -18.79 -15.37 4.20
CA LYS A 22 -18.48 -13.95 4.40
C LYS A 22 -18.20 -13.28 3.07
N ARG A 23 -19.03 -12.30 2.71
CA ARG A 23 -18.87 -11.50 1.48
C ARG A 23 -17.89 -10.33 1.66
N GLN A 24 -17.84 -9.77 2.87
CA GLN A 24 -16.96 -8.65 3.22
C GLN A 24 -15.92 -9.13 4.22
N TYR A 25 -14.66 -9.17 3.79
CA TYR A 25 -13.52 -9.53 4.63
C TYR A 25 -12.30 -8.71 4.23
N PRO A 26 -11.44 -8.36 5.20
CA PRO A 26 -10.23 -7.59 4.92
C PRO A 26 -9.08 -8.51 4.51
N LEU A 27 -8.21 -8.03 3.62
CA LEU A 27 -6.97 -8.70 3.23
C LEU A 27 -5.74 -8.04 3.84
N VAL A 28 -5.80 -6.72 3.95
CA VAL A 28 -4.75 -5.89 4.54
C VAL A 28 -5.39 -5.01 5.60
N LEU A 29 -4.80 -4.88 6.78
CA LEU A 29 -5.11 -3.79 7.69
C LEU A 29 -4.15 -2.65 7.42
N MET A 30 -4.64 -1.47 7.08
CA MET A 30 -3.86 -0.25 7.16
C MET A 30 -3.88 0.27 8.60
N LEU A 31 -2.73 0.33 9.24
CA LEU A 31 -2.58 0.76 10.62
C LEU A 31 -1.80 2.07 10.66
N GLU A 32 -2.43 3.14 11.11
CA GLU A 32 -1.83 4.47 11.23
C GLU A 32 -1.66 4.85 12.71
N PRO A 33 -0.57 4.40 13.39
CA PRO A 33 -0.37 4.63 14.82
C PRO A 33 -0.11 6.09 15.18
N LEU A 34 0.21 6.94 14.19
CA LEU A 34 0.45 8.36 14.35
C LEU A 34 0.31 9.11 13.03
N PHE A 35 0.12 10.44 13.09
CA PHE A 35 0.08 11.31 11.91
C PHE A 35 1.27 12.28 11.80
N ARG A 36 2.12 12.43 12.82
CA ARG A 36 3.34 13.25 12.70
C ARG A 36 4.29 12.68 11.65
N CYS A 37 4.79 13.54 10.78
CA CYS A 37 5.80 13.21 9.79
C CYS A 37 6.95 14.22 9.88
N ASN A 38 8.11 13.81 9.39
CA ASN A 38 9.32 14.62 9.22
C ASN A 38 9.49 15.11 7.76
N LEU A 39 8.46 14.94 6.93
CA LEU A 39 8.32 15.46 5.58
C LEU A 39 6.92 16.05 5.39
N ALA A 40 6.79 16.95 4.40
CA ALA A 40 5.54 17.60 4.03
C ALA A 40 5.28 17.45 2.51
N CYS A 41 5.17 16.20 2.05
CA CYS A 41 5.07 15.87 0.64
C CYS A 41 3.80 16.46 -0.03
N ALA A 42 3.92 16.89 -1.28
CA ALA A 42 2.83 17.52 -2.04
C ALA A 42 1.58 16.65 -2.16
N GLY A 43 1.75 15.33 -2.32
CA GLY A 43 0.63 14.38 -2.46
C GLY A 43 0.02 13.89 -1.14
N CYS A 44 0.48 14.36 0.03
CA CYS A 44 0.06 13.82 1.32
C CYS A 44 -1.11 14.60 1.94
N GLY A 45 -2.26 13.94 2.12
CA GLY A 45 -3.41 14.51 2.83
C GLY A 45 -3.50 14.13 4.33
N LYS A 46 -2.59 13.29 4.84
CA LYS A 46 -2.73 12.60 6.14
C LYS A 46 -2.10 13.32 7.34
N ILE A 47 -1.28 14.34 7.11
CA ILE A 47 -0.52 15.03 8.17
C ILE A 47 -1.05 16.44 8.48
N GLN A 48 -2.17 16.82 7.87
CA GLN A 48 -2.78 18.14 8.03
C GLN A 48 -3.70 18.18 9.24
N TYR A 49 -3.08 18.22 10.41
CA TYR A 49 -3.78 18.31 11.70
C TYR A 49 -3.04 19.27 12.65
N PRO A 50 -3.74 19.86 13.65
CA PRO A 50 -3.10 20.61 14.71
C PRO A 50 -2.10 19.78 15.52
N ASP A 51 -1.12 20.44 16.13
CA ASP A 51 -0.01 19.78 16.84
C ASP A 51 -0.46 18.80 17.93
N HIS A 52 -1.51 19.11 18.67
CA HIS A 52 -2.03 18.23 19.71
C HIS A 52 -2.50 16.87 19.14
N ILE A 53 -3.06 16.85 17.92
CA ILE A 53 -3.42 15.62 17.21
C ILE A 53 -2.16 14.94 16.67
N LEU A 54 -1.25 15.71 16.06
CA LEU A 54 0.02 15.19 15.57
C LEU A 54 0.89 14.62 16.69
N ASN A 55 0.64 14.93 17.96
CA ASN A 55 1.36 14.36 19.10
C ASN A 55 0.74 13.07 19.65
N ARG A 56 -0.49 12.72 19.25
CA ARG A 56 -1.15 11.48 19.69
C ARG A 56 -0.52 10.25 19.05
N ARG A 57 -0.42 9.18 19.81
CA ARG A 57 0.13 7.88 19.41
C ARG A 57 -0.82 6.78 19.85
N LEU A 58 -0.98 5.74 19.05
CA LEU A 58 -1.57 4.49 19.50
C LEU A 58 -0.54 3.72 20.34
N SER A 59 -0.98 3.10 21.44
CA SER A 59 -0.11 2.15 22.16
C SER A 59 0.06 0.84 21.36
N PRO A 60 1.11 0.05 21.65
CA PRO A 60 1.26 -1.28 21.06
C PRO A 60 0.02 -2.17 21.23
N GLU A 61 -0.62 -2.13 22.40
CA GLU A 61 -1.81 -2.92 22.73
C GLU A 61 -2.99 -2.54 21.85
N GLN A 62 -3.21 -1.24 21.61
CA GLN A 62 -4.27 -0.76 20.71
C GLN A 62 -4.03 -1.24 19.27
N CYS A 63 -2.78 -1.19 18.81
CA CYS A 63 -2.40 -1.68 17.49
C CYS A 63 -2.63 -3.20 17.33
N TRP A 64 -2.26 -3.99 18.33
CA TRP A 64 -2.46 -5.44 18.30
C TRP A 64 -3.94 -5.81 18.39
N ALA A 65 -4.70 -5.15 19.26
CA ALA A 65 -6.14 -5.35 19.39
C ALA A 65 -6.86 -5.08 18.07
N ALA A 66 -6.54 -3.97 17.38
CA ALA A 66 -7.10 -3.67 16.07
C ALA A 66 -6.74 -4.72 15.00
N ALA A 67 -5.51 -5.26 15.03
CA ALA A 67 -5.07 -6.31 14.11
C ALA A 67 -5.73 -7.67 14.37
N GLU A 68 -6.04 -7.98 15.62
CA GLU A 68 -6.82 -9.16 16.01
C GLU A 68 -8.29 -8.99 15.62
N GLU A 69 -8.90 -7.84 15.93
CA GLU A 69 -10.29 -7.53 15.61
C GLU A 69 -10.56 -7.58 14.10
N CYS A 70 -9.66 -7.00 13.29
CA CYS A 70 -9.75 -7.03 11.83
C CYS A 70 -9.57 -8.43 11.24
N GLY A 71 -8.67 -9.23 11.83
CA GLY A 71 -8.38 -10.59 11.35
C GLY A 71 -7.61 -10.67 10.03
N ALA A 72 -7.29 -9.55 9.37
CA ALA A 72 -6.53 -9.53 8.12
C ALA A 72 -5.16 -10.23 8.28
N PRO A 73 -4.70 -11.02 7.28
CA PRO A 73 -3.40 -11.70 7.34
C PRO A 73 -2.20 -10.74 7.19
N ILE A 74 -2.41 -9.58 6.57
CA ILE A 74 -1.36 -8.58 6.30
C ILE A 74 -1.69 -7.31 7.11
N VAL A 75 -0.67 -6.69 7.70
CA VAL A 75 -0.77 -5.38 8.35
C VAL A 75 0.25 -4.44 7.72
N SER A 76 -0.25 -3.39 7.07
CA SER A 76 0.57 -2.29 6.57
C SER A 76 0.59 -1.18 7.60
N ILE A 77 1.73 -0.97 8.26
CA ILE A 77 1.90 0.13 9.21
C ILE A 77 2.31 1.37 8.43
N ALA A 78 1.40 2.34 8.34
CA ALA A 78 1.56 3.61 7.64
C ALA A 78 1.18 4.79 8.56
N GLY A 79 0.76 5.92 7.99
CA GLY A 79 0.34 7.12 8.73
C GLY A 79 1.17 8.33 8.36
N GLY A 80 1.66 9.05 9.38
CA GLY A 80 2.77 9.99 9.22
C GLY A 80 4.06 9.24 8.88
N GLU A 81 5.12 9.43 9.67
CA GLU A 81 6.31 8.57 9.58
C GLU A 81 6.32 7.58 10.75
N PRO A 82 6.01 6.29 10.53
CA PRO A 82 5.95 5.28 11.61
C PRO A 82 7.22 5.19 12.44
N LEU A 83 8.40 5.42 11.83
CA LEU A 83 9.66 5.42 12.56
C LEU A 83 9.82 6.59 13.53
N ILE A 84 8.92 7.57 13.58
CA ILE A 84 8.87 8.57 14.66
C ILE A 84 8.29 7.95 15.95
N HIS A 85 7.46 6.91 15.85
CA HIS A 85 6.92 6.23 17.03
C HIS A 85 8.05 5.59 17.84
N GLN A 86 8.14 5.91 19.14
CA GLN A 86 9.21 5.40 20.01
C GLN A 86 9.11 3.87 20.15
N GLU A 87 7.88 3.35 20.24
CA GLU A 87 7.60 1.92 20.42
C GLU A 87 7.26 1.16 19.13
N ILE A 88 7.64 1.69 17.95
CA ILE A 88 7.34 1.03 16.66
C ILE A 88 7.84 -0.42 16.61
N HIS A 89 9.01 -0.68 17.21
CA HIS A 89 9.62 -2.01 17.27
C HIS A 89 8.73 -2.99 18.04
N LYS A 90 8.17 -2.57 19.19
CA LYS A 90 7.22 -3.39 19.96
C LYS A 90 5.96 -3.69 19.15
N ILE A 91 5.39 -2.68 18.48
CA ILE A 91 4.21 -2.87 17.61
C ILE A 91 4.51 -3.97 16.58
N VAL A 92 5.62 -3.84 15.86
CA VAL A 92 6.07 -4.80 14.84
C VAL A 92 6.29 -6.20 15.43
N GLU A 93 7.02 -6.31 16.54
CA GLU A 93 7.29 -7.59 17.20
C GLU A 93 6.00 -8.32 17.61
N GLY A 94 5.04 -7.60 18.22
CA GLY A 94 3.77 -8.18 18.63
C GLY A 94 2.88 -8.61 17.46
N LEU A 95 2.96 -7.93 16.31
CA LEU A 95 2.27 -8.34 15.09
C LEU A 95 2.91 -9.57 14.44
N ILE A 96 4.24 -9.65 14.44
CA ILE A 96 5.00 -10.83 13.98
C ILE A 96 4.69 -12.05 14.85
N ALA A 97 4.61 -11.88 16.18
CA ALA A 97 4.24 -12.95 17.11
C ALA A 97 2.85 -13.53 16.81
N ARG A 98 1.93 -12.69 16.29
CA ARG A 98 0.59 -13.06 15.81
C ARG A 98 0.59 -13.59 14.38
N LYS A 99 1.76 -13.84 13.79
CA LYS A 99 1.97 -14.33 12.41
C LYS A 99 1.34 -13.42 11.34
N LYS A 100 1.25 -12.12 11.61
CA LYS A 100 0.84 -11.13 10.60
C LYS A 100 2.02 -10.81 9.69
N TYR A 101 1.78 -10.72 8.39
CA TYR A 101 2.78 -10.19 7.47
C TYR A 101 2.78 -8.66 7.57
N VAL A 102 3.82 -8.12 8.17
CA VAL A 102 3.99 -6.69 8.44
C VAL A 102 4.74 -6.03 7.30
N TYR A 103 4.12 -5.00 6.74
CA TYR A 103 4.75 -4.03 5.85
C TYR A 103 4.91 -2.74 6.63
N LEU A 104 6.15 -2.41 7.02
CA LEU A 104 6.44 -1.16 7.71
C LEU A 104 6.77 -0.11 6.65
N CYS A 105 5.81 0.78 6.38
CA CYS A 105 5.97 1.86 5.42
C CYS A 105 6.81 2.98 6.02
N THR A 106 7.76 3.54 5.26
CA THR A 106 8.63 4.62 5.74
C THR A 106 9.18 5.47 4.58
N ASN A 107 9.43 6.75 4.83
CA ASN A 107 10.22 7.63 3.96
C ASN A 107 11.75 7.43 4.09
N ALA A 108 12.16 6.43 4.88
CA ALA A 108 13.53 5.97 5.07
C ALA A 108 14.51 6.93 5.78
N LEU A 109 14.16 8.20 6.01
CA LEU A 109 15.04 9.18 6.67
C LEU A 109 15.56 8.71 8.05
N LEU A 110 14.73 7.97 8.78
CA LEU A 110 15.07 7.42 10.10
C LEU A 110 15.49 5.95 10.07
N LEU A 111 15.31 5.26 8.93
CA LEU A 111 15.41 3.81 8.85
C LEU A 111 16.81 3.34 9.24
N ARG A 112 17.86 3.87 8.60
CA ARG A 112 19.24 3.45 8.85
C ARG A 112 19.63 3.51 10.34
N ARG A 113 19.19 4.56 11.05
CA ARG A 113 19.47 4.74 12.49
C ARG A 113 18.66 3.77 13.37
N LYS A 114 17.48 3.35 12.91
CA LYS A 114 16.56 2.49 13.65
C LYS A 114 16.62 1.02 13.27
N LEU A 115 17.38 0.62 12.24
CA LEU A 115 17.50 -0.78 11.80
C LEU A 115 17.91 -1.73 12.95
N ASN A 116 18.72 -1.27 13.91
CA ASN A 116 19.12 -2.07 15.08
C ASN A 116 17.94 -2.47 16.00
N LEU A 117 16.81 -1.77 15.91
CA LEU A 117 15.61 -2.08 16.70
C LEU A 117 14.81 -3.25 16.12
N PHE A 118 15.16 -3.71 14.92
CA PHE A 118 14.42 -4.76 14.21
C PHE A 118 15.32 -5.96 13.95
N ARG A 119 14.70 -7.11 13.70
CA ARG A 119 15.38 -8.34 13.28
C ARG A 119 14.80 -8.83 11.96
N PRO A 120 15.62 -9.32 11.01
CA PRO A 120 15.12 -9.94 9.80
C PRO A 120 14.11 -11.04 10.13
N SER A 121 12.99 -11.03 9.43
CA SER A 121 11.91 -12.01 9.61
C SER A 121 11.17 -12.17 8.30
N LYS A 122 10.71 -13.39 8.01
CA LYS A 122 9.83 -13.62 6.86
C LYS A 122 8.52 -12.83 6.95
N TYR A 123 8.13 -12.41 8.16
CA TYR A 123 6.93 -11.62 8.42
C TYR A 123 7.16 -10.11 8.41
N LEU A 124 8.39 -9.62 8.23
CA LEU A 124 8.68 -8.19 8.22
C LEU A 124 9.27 -7.76 6.88
N THR A 125 8.59 -6.83 6.22
CA THR A 125 9.07 -6.14 5.02
C THR A 125 9.13 -4.65 5.30
N PHE A 126 10.25 -4.00 5.02
CA PHE A 126 10.30 -2.53 4.94
C PHE A 126 9.78 -2.10 3.57
N SER A 127 8.72 -1.29 3.56
CA SER A 127 8.14 -0.71 2.34
C SER A 127 8.58 0.75 2.24
N ILE A 128 9.60 1.01 1.44
CA ILE A 128 10.23 2.34 1.38
C ILE A 128 9.55 3.17 0.31
N HIS A 129 9.04 4.35 0.68
CA HIS A 129 8.49 5.29 -0.28
C HIS A 129 9.61 5.86 -1.15
N LEU A 130 9.50 5.62 -2.45
CA LEU A 130 10.44 6.08 -3.47
C LEU A 130 9.68 6.21 -4.78
N ASP A 131 9.38 7.44 -5.20
CA ASP A 131 8.37 7.73 -6.23
C ASP A 131 8.94 7.92 -7.64
N GLY A 132 10.26 7.82 -7.82
CA GLY A 132 10.92 7.97 -9.10
C GLY A 132 12.45 8.02 -9.00
N LEU A 133 13.10 8.49 -10.06
CA LEU A 133 14.52 8.85 -9.99
C LEU A 133 14.70 10.06 -9.05
N LYS A 134 15.96 10.45 -8.84
CA LYS A 134 16.33 11.45 -7.82
C LYS A 134 15.49 12.73 -7.89
N GLU A 135 15.41 13.33 -9.08
CA GLU A 135 14.66 14.56 -9.32
C GLU A 135 13.18 14.38 -8.97
N GLU A 136 12.52 13.37 -9.55
CA GLU A 136 11.09 13.12 -9.31
C GLU A 136 10.77 12.84 -7.84
N HIS A 137 11.63 12.08 -7.16
CA HIS A 137 11.37 11.73 -5.78
C HIS A 137 11.56 12.91 -4.83
N ASP A 138 12.66 13.67 -5.00
CA ASP A 138 12.93 14.85 -4.18
C ASP A 138 11.85 15.92 -4.39
N ASP A 139 11.36 16.08 -5.63
CA ASP A 139 10.23 16.95 -5.97
C ASP A 139 8.94 16.46 -5.30
N SER A 140 8.62 15.16 -5.36
CA SER A 140 7.38 14.61 -4.79
C SER A 140 7.29 14.80 -3.27
N VAL A 141 8.44 14.76 -2.59
CA VAL A 141 8.55 14.94 -1.14
C VAL A 141 8.89 16.38 -0.72
N CYS A 142 9.02 17.28 -1.69
CA CYS A 142 9.34 18.71 -1.52
C CYS A 142 10.63 18.95 -0.72
N ARG A 143 11.64 18.10 -0.93
CA ARG A 143 12.91 18.19 -0.22
C ARG A 143 14.04 17.49 -0.99
N GLU A 144 15.06 18.26 -1.34
CA GLU A 144 16.28 17.75 -1.97
C GLU A 144 17.07 16.79 -1.06
N GLY A 145 17.67 15.77 -1.68
CA GLY A 145 18.56 14.80 -1.06
C GLY A 145 17.87 13.64 -0.35
N VAL A 146 16.53 13.56 -0.37
CA VAL A 146 15.79 12.46 0.28
C VAL A 146 16.02 11.15 -0.47
N TYR A 147 16.11 11.19 -1.80
CA TYR A 147 16.40 10.02 -2.64
C TYR A 147 17.68 9.30 -2.21
N ASP A 148 18.78 10.03 -2.04
CA ASP A 148 20.07 9.43 -1.68
C ASP A 148 20.01 8.78 -0.30
N VAL A 149 19.35 9.43 0.67
CA VAL A 149 19.14 8.87 2.01
C VAL A 149 18.30 7.59 1.95
N ALA A 150 17.25 7.57 1.14
CA ALA A 150 16.39 6.42 0.96
C ALA A 150 17.14 5.24 0.31
N VAL A 151 17.90 5.50 -0.76
CA VAL A 151 18.71 4.48 -1.44
C VAL A 151 19.78 3.91 -0.51
N ASP A 152 20.45 4.74 0.29
CA ASP A 152 21.43 4.26 1.26
C ASP A 152 20.80 3.44 2.39
N ALA A 153 19.60 3.81 2.84
CA ALA A 153 18.85 3.01 3.80
C ALA A 153 18.39 1.67 3.21
N ILE A 154 17.97 1.63 1.94
CA ILE A 154 17.65 0.40 1.20
C ILE A 154 18.86 -0.53 1.19
N ARG A 155 20.02 -0.03 0.74
CA ARG A 155 21.26 -0.84 0.66
C ARG A 155 21.62 -1.43 2.02
N GLU A 156 21.56 -0.64 3.07
CA GLU A 156 21.89 -1.11 4.42
C GLU A 156 20.88 -2.14 4.95
N ALA A 157 19.58 -1.95 4.69
CA ALA A 157 18.55 -2.91 5.08
C ALA A 157 18.70 -4.24 4.33
N VAL A 158 18.92 -4.20 3.02
CA VAL A 158 19.19 -5.38 2.18
C VAL A 158 20.46 -6.09 2.65
N ARG A 159 21.55 -5.36 2.90
CA ARG A 159 22.83 -5.92 3.40
C ARG A 159 22.67 -6.66 4.73
N ARG A 160 21.76 -6.22 5.59
CA ARG A 160 21.44 -6.89 6.87
C ARG A 160 20.44 -8.04 6.74
N GLY A 161 20.05 -8.40 5.52
CA GLY A 161 19.13 -9.51 5.25
C GLY A 161 17.66 -9.18 5.51
N PHE A 162 17.29 -7.90 5.64
CA PHE A 162 15.88 -7.53 5.70
C PHE A 162 15.22 -7.66 4.33
N ARG A 163 13.93 -7.99 4.37
CA ARG A 163 13.07 -7.92 3.19
C ARG A 163 12.75 -6.45 2.92
N VAL A 164 13.02 -5.98 1.70
CA VAL A 164 12.81 -4.58 1.31
C VAL A 164 12.00 -4.54 0.02
N THR A 165 10.97 -3.70 0.01
CA THR A 165 10.20 -3.35 -1.19
C THR A 165 10.14 -1.84 -1.30
N ILE A 166 9.88 -1.33 -2.50
CA ILE A 166 9.57 0.08 -2.68
C ILE A 166 8.08 0.29 -2.97
N ASN A 167 7.55 1.42 -2.52
CA ASN A 167 6.21 1.89 -2.85
C ASN A 167 6.35 3.21 -3.64
N ALA A 168 5.94 3.17 -4.90
CA ALA A 168 6.05 4.27 -5.84
C ALA A 168 4.67 4.78 -6.24
N THR A 169 4.47 6.08 -6.09
CA THR A 169 3.28 6.79 -6.53
C THR A 169 3.58 7.58 -7.80
N LEU A 170 2.85 7.30 -8.87
CA LEU A 170 3.02 8.00 -10.15
C LEU A 170 2.00 9.14 -10.26
N PHE A 171 2.47 10.38 -10.32
CA PHE A 171 1.66 11.59 -10.45
C PHE A 171 1.45 11.98 -11.93
N VAL A 172 0.62 13.00 -12.21
CA VAL A 172 0.49 13.54 -13.57
C VAL A 172 1.84 14.04 -14.08
N GLY A 173 2.09 13.81 -15.36
CA GLY A 173 3.36 14.17 -16.00
C GLY A 173 4.45 13.10 -15.87
N ALA A 174 4.20 12.01 -15.14
CA ALA A 174 5.13 10.89 -15.06
C ALA A 174 5.52 10.39 -16.46
N ASN A 175 6.82 10.37 -16.75
CA ASN A 175 7.34 9.93 -18.05
C ASN A 175 7.56 8.41 -18.05
N PRO A 176 6.89 7.63 -18.94
CA PRO A 176 7.06 6.18 -19.00
C PRO A 176 8.50 5.72 -19.08
N LYS A 177 9.35 6.40 -19.86
CA LYS A 177 10.76 6.00 -20.05
C LYS A 177 11.54 6.13 -18.75
N ARG A 178 11.35 7.24 -18.02
CA ARG A 178 12.01 7.49 -16.74
C ARG A 178 11.52 6.57 -15.64
N VAL A 179 10.22 6.23 -15.63
CA VAL A 179 9.69 5.21 -14.69
C VAL A 179 10.30 3.83 -14.97
N ARG A 180 10.50 3.46 -16.23
CA ARG A 180 11.16 2.20 -16.59
C ARG A 180 12.64 2.18 -16.17
N GLU A 181 13.35 3.29 -16.38
CA GLU A 181 14.72 3.46 -15.87
C GLU A 181 14.76 3.35 -14.34
N PHE A 182 13.83 4.03 -13.65
CA PHE A 182 13.67 3.90 -12.21
C PHE A 182 13.49 2.44 -11.76
N PHE A 183 12.64 1.67 -12.45
CA PHE A 183 12.46 0.24 -12.18
C PHE A 183 13.74 -0.56 -12.35
N ASP A 184 14.55 -0.27 -13.37
CA ASP A 184 15.87 -0.89 -13.52
C ASP A 184 16.77 -0.58 -12.31
N ARG A 185 16.89 0.71 -11.95
CA ARG A 185 17.74 1.18 -10.85
C ARG A 185 17.36 0.57 -9.50
N VAL A 186 16.07 0.51 -9.17
CA VAL A 186 15.66 -0.04 -7.86
C VAL A 186 15.81 -1.55 -7.77
N MET A 187 15.65 -2.28 -8.89
CA MET A 187 15.92 -3.73 -8.91
C MET A 187 17.41 -4.03 -8.70
N GLU A 188 18.32 -3.18 -9.20
CA GLU A 188 19.77 -3.29 -8.94
C GLU A 188 20.13 -3.14 -7.46
N LEU A 189 19.27 -2.51 -6.64
CA LEU A 189 19.49 -2.37 -5.19
C LEU A 189 19.24 -3.67 -4.40
N GLY A 190 18.77 -4.73 -5.07
CA GLY A 190 18.48 -6.01 -4.43
C GLY A 190 17.15 -6.06 -3.66
N ILE A 191 16.22 -5.14 -3.96
CA ILE A 191 14.87 -5.18 -3.37
C ILE A 191 14.10 -6.41 -3.85
N GLU A 192 13.16 -6.88 -3.03
CA GLU A 192 12.31 -8.03 -3.39
C GLU A 192 11.28 -7.65 -4.45
N GLY A 193 10.82 -6.41 -4.47
CA GLY A 193 9.96 -5.93 -5.54
C GLY A 193 9.35 -4.55 -5.35
N ILE A 194 8.62 -4.16 -6.39
CA ILE A 194 8.03 -2.84 -6.60
C ILE A 194 6.52 -2.91 -6.35
N MET A 195 6.02 -2.05 -5.48
CA MET A 195 4.62 -1.65 -5.45
C MET A 195 4.52 -0.33 -6.20
N VAL A 196 3.70 -0.27 -7.24
CA VAL A 196 3.48 0.94 -8.03
C VAL A 196 1.98 1.21 -8.13
N SER A 197 1.60 2.47 -7.96
CA SER A 197 0.21 2.92 -7.98
C SER A 197 0.12 4.30 -8.61
N PRO A 198 -0.98 4.62 -9.33
CA PRO A 198 -1.27 6.01 -9.66
C PRO A 198 -1.52 6.83 -8.39
N GLY A 199 -1.15 8.10 -8.43
CA GLY A 199 -1.49 9.08 -7.40
C GLY A 199 -3.01 9.31 -7.31
N TYR A 200 -3.48 9.69 -6.13
CA TYR A 200 -4.89 9.95 -5.86
C TYR A 200 -5.14 11.30 -5.19
N SER A 201 -6.09 12.02 -5.78
CA SER A 201 -7.11 12.93 -5.25
C SER A 201 -7.39 13.03 -3.75
N TYR A 202 -6.45 13.22 -2.83
CA TYR A 202 -6.87 13.59 -1.47
C TYR A 202 -7.44 15.00 -1.51
N SER A 203 -8.70 15.19 -1.07
CA SER A 203 -9.32 16.53 -1.00
C SER A 203 -8.57 17.51 -0.08
N LYS A 204 -7.65 17.00 0.74
CA LYS A 204 -6.77 17.76 1.62
C LYS A 204 -5.38 17.98 1.02
N ALA A 205 -4.94 17.25 -0.01
CA ALA A 205 -3.61 17.46 -0.56
C ALA A 205 -3.44 18.90 -1.07
N PRO A 206 -2.28 19.55 -0.84
CA PRO A 206 -1.98 20.88 -1.38
C PRO A 206 -2.16 20.97 -2.90
N ASP A 207 -1.85 19.90 -3.61
CA ASP A 207 -2.07 19.78 -5.06
C ASP A 207 -3.42 19.09 -5.34
N GLN A 208 -4.26 19.75 -6.14
CA GLN A 208 -5.57 19.25 -6.59
C GLN A 208 -5.64 19.06 -8.11
N GLU A 209 -4.66 19.54 -8.87
CA GLU A 209 -4.74 19.70 -10.33
C GLU A 209 -3.96 18.61 -11.10
N HIS A 210 -2.99 17.95 -10.46
CA HIS A 210 -2.10 16.98 -11.10
C HIS A 210 -2.52 15.50 -10.91
N PHE A 211 -3.81 15.17 -11.10
CA PHE A 211 -4.29 13.77 -11.05
C PHE A 211 -4.67 13.18 -12.41
N LEU A 212 -4.22 11.95 -12.67
CA LEU A 212 -4.50 11.25 -13.91
C LEU A 212 -5.96 10.77 -13.89
N GLY A 213 -6.72 11.14 -14.92
CA GLY A 213 -7.99 10.46 -15.19
C GLY A 213 -7.77 8.96 -15.43
N ARG A 214 -8.81 8.14 -15.23
CA ARG A 214 -8.72 6.66 -15.34
C ARG A 214 -8.13 6.21 -16.69
N GLU A 215 -8.51 6.85 -17.80
CA GLU A 215 -7.98 6.52 -19.13
C GLU A 215 -6.51 6.92 -19.32
N ARG A 216 -6.11 8.13 -18.88
CA ARG A 216 -4.70 8.55 -18.90
C ARG A 216 -3.82 7.65 -18.04
N THR A 217 -4.34 7.20 -16.91
CA THR A 217 -3.67 6.20 -16.05
C THR A 217 -3.45 4.91 -16.84
N LYS A 218 -4.48 4.40 -17.52
CA LYS A 218 -4.37 3.18 -18.32
C LYS A 218 -3.35 3.31 -19.45
N GLU A 219 -3.30 4.45 -20.12
CA GLU A 219 -2.30 4.75 -21.16
C GLU A 219 -0.88 4.73 -20.57
N LEU A 220 -0.66 5.45 -19.48
CA LEU A 220 0.61 5.51 -18.79
C LEU A 220 1.12 4.11 -18.42
N PHE A 221 0.28 3.29 -17.76
CA PHE A 221 0.68 1.94 -17.36
C PHE A 221 0.83 0.98 -18.53
N ARG A 222 0.09 1.16 -19.64
CA ARG A 222 0.33 0.42 -20.89
C ARG A 222 1.72 0.72 -21.43
N ASP A 223 2.14 1.99 -21.43
CA ASP A 223 3.45 2.37 -21.95
C ASP A 223 4.60 1.93 -21.03
N ILE A 224 4.42 2.05 -19.70
CA ILE A 224 5.40 1.58 -18.72
C ILE A 224 5.58 0.06 -18.79
N LEU A 225 4.50 -0.71 -18.90
CA LEU A 225 4.53 -2.17 -18.81
C LEU A 225 4.57 -2.90 -20.17
N ARG A 226 4.55 -2.17 -21.29
CA ARG A 226 4.74 -2.76 -22.63
C ARG A 226 6.10 -3.45 -22.69
N ASN A 227 6.14 -4.71 -23.12
CA ASN A 227 7.37 -5.51 -23.19
C ASN A 227 8.20 -5.38 -21.91
N ARG A 228 7.54 -5.53 -20.75
CA ARG A 228 8.20 -5.37 -19.44
C ARG A 228 9.35 -6.36 -19.28
N LYS A 229 10.42 -5.93 -18.63
CA LYS A 229 11.59 -6.80 -18.38
C LYS A 229 11.24 -7.84 -17.31
N LYS A 230 11.69 -9.09 -17.51
CA LYS A 230 11.52 -10.20 -16.53
C LYS A 230 12.22 -9.93 -15.20
N THR A 231 13.24 -9.09 -15.21
CA THR A 231 13.99 -8.67 -14.03
C THR A 231 13.14 -7.81 -13.11
N TRP A 232 12.12 -7.10 -13.61
CA TRP A 232 11.22 -6.32 -12.77
C TRP A 232 10.28 -7.23 -11.99
N LYS A 233 10.42 -7.21 -10.67
CA LYS A 233 9.56 -7.98 -9.77
C LYS A 233 8.58 -7.04 -9.10
N PHE A 234 7.29 -7.29 -9.27
CA PHE A 234 6.25 -6.52 -8.59
C PHE A 234 5.80 -7.24 -7.31
N ASN A 235 5.45 -6.47 -6.30
CA ASN A 235 4.79 -6.93 -5.08
C ASN A 235 3.30 -6.60 -5.15
N LEU A 236 2.69 -6.98 -6.28
CA LEU A 236 1.32 -6.73 -6.68
C LEU A 236 0.82 -7.95 -7.45
N SER A 237 -0.49 -8.18 -7.42
CA SER A 237 -1.12 -9.24 -8.18
C SER A 237 -0.98 -8.97 -9.70
N PRO A 238 -0.74 -10.02 -10.51
CA PRO A 238 -0.69 -9.87 -11.97
C PRO A 238 -1.96 -9.23 -12.54
N LEU A 239 -3.13 -9.58 -11.98
CA LEU A 239 -4.42 -9.05 -12.43
C LEU A 239 -4.60 -7.57 -12.07
N PHE A 240 -4.03 -7.08 -10.97
CA PHE A 240 -4.03 -5.64 -10.69
C PHE A 240 -3.17 -4.87 -11.68
N LEU A 241 -2.03 -5.42 -12.11
CA LEU A 241 -1.24 -4.81 -13.18
C LEU A 241 -1.98 -4.82 -14.53
N GLU A 242 -2.76 -5.86 -14.83
CA GLU A 242 -3.63 -5.88 -16.02
C GLU A 242 -4.77 -4.85 -15.91
N PHE A 243 -5.34 -4.67 -14.72
CA PHE A 243 -6.32 -3.63 -14.42
C PHE A 243 -5.75 -2.23 -14.65
N LEU A 244 -4.55 -1.96 -14.15
CA LEU A 244 -3.86 -0.68 -14.38
C LEU A 244 -3.60 -0.42 -15.86
N GLN A 245 -3.43 -1.45 -16.69
CA GLN A 245 -3.29 -1.33 -18.15
C GLN A 245 -4.62 -1.23 -18.90
N GLY A 246 -5.77 -1.31 -18.19
CA GLY A 246 -7.10 -1.31 -18.80
C GLY A 246 -7.46 -2.61 -19.53
N LYS A 247 -6.72 -3.71 -19.29
CA LYS A 247 -7.01 -5.03 -19.89
C LYS A 247 -8.16 -5.75 -19.20
N ILE A 248 -8.39 -5.43 -17.92
CA ILE A 248 -9.47 -5.94 -17.09
C ILE A 248 -10.07 -4.73 -16.36
N ASP A 249 -11.39 -4.75 -16.14
CA ASP A 249 -12.05 -3.77 -15.28
C ASP A 249 -12.50 -4.44 -13.98
N TYR A 250 -12.22 -3.77 -12.87
CA TYR A 250 -12.69 -4.13 -11.54
C TYR A 250 -13.50 -2.97 -10.96
N ASP A 251 -14.44 -3.32 -10.08
CA ASP A 251 -14.97 -2.36 -9.11
C ASP A 251 -14.15 -2.40 -7.82
N CYS A 252 -14.21 -1.33 -7.03
CA CYS A 252 -13.40 -1.19 -5.82
C CYS A 252 -13.90 -2.16 -4.72
N THR A 253 -12.98 -2.78 -3.98
CA THR A 253 -13.28 -3.53 -2.75
C THR A 253 -12.78 -2.73 -1.54
N PRO A 254 -13.48 -1.66 -1.13
CA PRO A 254 -12.96 -0.71 -0.13
C PRO A 254 -12.75 -1.34 1.25
N TRP A 255 -13.57 -2.32 1.63
CA TRP A 255 -13.41 -3.09 2.87
C TRP A 255 -12.24 -4.10 2.82
N GLY A 256 -11.57 -4.25 1.68
CA GLY A 256 -10.41 -5.13 1.52
C GLY A 256 -9.16 -4.59 2.22
N ASN A 257 -9.10 -3.28 2.46
CA ASN A 257 -8.02 -2.60 3.16
C ASN A 257 -8.55 -1.57 4.18
N PRO A 258 -9.25 -2.00 5.24
CA PRO A 258 -9.75 -1.11 6.28
C PRO A 258 -8.60 -0.39 6.97
N THR A 259 -8.89 0.80 7.50
CA THR A 259 -7.87 1.65 8.14
C THR A 259 -8.21 1.90 9.60
N TYR A 260 -7.24 1.65 10.50
CA TYR A 260 -7.35 1.97 11.92
C TYR A 260 -6.33 3.05 12.28
N THR A 261 -6.81 4.07 12.98
CA THR A 261 -6.04 5.30 13.28
C THR A 261 -6.19 5.70 14.75
N ILE A 262 -5.54 6.79 15.17
CA ILE A 262 -5.78 7.42 16.48
C ILE A 262 -7.24 7.89 16.71
N PHE A 263 -8.07 7.92 15.67
CA PHE A 263 -9.51 8.25 15.76
C PHE A 263 -10.42 7.01 15.76
N GLY A 264 -9.87 5.81 15.57
CA GLY A 264 -10.63 4.56 15.40
C GLY A 264 -10.64 4.06 13.95
N TRP A 265 -11.65 3.27 13.61
CA TRP A 265 -11.82 2.66 12.29
C TRP A 265 -12.34 3.68 11.27
N GLN A 266 -11.52 4.08 10.31
CA GLN A 266 -11.86 5.13 9.33
C GLN A 266 -12.90 4.63 8.31
N LYS A 267 -13.93 5.45 8.07
CA LYS A 267 -14.96 5.24 7.04
C LYS A 267 -14.70 6.12 5.82
N PRO A 268 -15.01 5.64 4.61
CA PRO A 268 -15.29 4.25 4.23
C PRO A 268 -14.02 3.42 3.99
N CYS A 269 -12.88 4.05 3.68
CA CYS A 269 -11.69 3.38 3.18
C CYS A 269 -10.43 4.16 3.57
N TYR A 270 -9.26 3.69 3.16
CA TYR A 270 -7.98 4.34 3.46
C TYR A 270 -7.87 5.80 3.02
N LEU A 271 -8.39 6.12 1.82
CA LEU A 271 -8.20 7.42 1.18
C LEU A 271 -9.21 8.47 1.67
N LEU A 272 -10.43 8.03 1.95
CA LEU A 272 -11.55 8.88 2.33
C LEU A 272 -11.77 8.80 3.85
N ALA A 273 -12.00 9.94 4.49
CA ALA A 273 -12.25 10.04 5.93
C ALA A 273 -13.59 10.75 6.19
N ASP A 274 -14.68 10.10 5.78
CA ASP A 274 -16.05 10.59 5.94
C ASP A 274 -16.57 10.38 7.38
N GLY A 275 -15.87 9.59 8.20
CA GLY A 275 -16.19 9.36 9.60
C GLY A 275 -15.34 8.26 10.24
N TYR A 276 -15.67 7.89 11.47
CA TYR A 276 -15.00 6.81 12.19
C TYR A 276 -16.01 5.89 12.88
N ALA A 277 -15.65 4.62 13.04
CA ALA A 277 -16.34 3.61 13.84
C ALA A 277 -15.46 3.21 15.03
N ARG A 278 -16.10 2.75 16.12
CA ARG A 278 -15.41 2.26 17.31
C ARG A 278 -14.89 0.84 17.14
N THR A 279 -15.62 0.02 16.39
CA THR A 279 -15.28 -1.39 16.13
C THR A 279 -15.21 -1.67 14.64
N PHE A 280 -14.45 -2.70 14.27
CA PHE A 280 -14.35 -3.18 12.89
C PHE A 280 -15.71 -3.68 12.39
N ARG A 281 -16.47 -4.32 13.28
CA ARG A 281 -17.85 -4.75 12.99
C ARG A 281 -18.74 -3.56 12.64
N GLU A 282 -18.71 -2.51 13.46
CA GLU A 282 -19.47 -1.29 13.19
C GLU A 282 -19.04 -0.64 11.87
N LEU A 283 -17.74 -0.63 11.54
CA LEU A 283 -17.25 -0.15 10.23
C LEU A 283 -17.96 -0.87 9.08
N LEU A 284 -17.99 -2.21 9.13
CA LEU A 284 -18.61 -3.04 8.09
C LEU A 284 -20.14 -2.85 8.02
N GLU A 285 -20.82 -2.83 9.17
CA GLU A 285 -22.29 -2.80 9.23
C GLU A 285 -22.88 -1.41 8.96
N SER A 286 -22.19 -0.33 9.34
CA SER A 286 -22.74 1.04 9.27
C SER A 286 -22.29 1.85 8.06
N THR A 287 -21.36 1.34 7.26
CA THR A 287 -20.86 2.04 6.07
C THR A 287 -21.74 1.69 4.86
N PRO A 288 -22.32 2.68 4.15
CA PRO A 288 -23.14 2.44 2.96
C PRO A 288 -22.24 2.15 1.76
N TRP A 289 -21.72 0.92 1.69
CA TRP A 289 -20.70 0.49 0.72
C TRP A 289 -21.09 0.70 -0.73
N GLU A 290 -22.39 0.61 -1.04
CA GLU A 290 -22.96 0.84 -2.38
C GLU A 290 -22.74 2.26 -2.90
N ARG A 291 -22.45 3.23 -2.02
CA ARG A 291 -22.15 4.62 -2.38
C ARG A 291 -20.68 4.86 -2.74
N TYR A 292 -19.85 3.82 -2.74
CA TYR A 292 -18.42 3.92 -2.98
C TYR A 292 -17.95 2.95 -4.07
N GLY A 293 -16.80 3.25 -4.67
CA GLY A 293 -16.28 2.53 -5.83
C GLY A 293 -16.63 3.22 -7.13
N TYR A 294 -15.99 2.79 -8.21
CA TYR A 294 -16.09 3.45 -9.51
C TYR A 294 -17.52 3.38 -10.06
N ARG A 295 -18.19 2.23 -9.90
CA ARG A 295 -19.54 2.00 -10.44
C ARG A 295 -20.65 2.67 -9.64
N SER A 296 -20.35 3.17 -8.44
CA SER A 296 -21.33 3.89 -7.60
C SER A 296 -21.71 5.26 -8.16
N GLY A 297 -20.95 5.80 -9.12
CA GLY A 297 -21.11 7.16 -9.60
C GLY A 297 -20.60 8.23 -8.62
N ASN A 298 -20.01 7.84 -7.49
CA ASN A 298 -19.44 8.78 -6.52
C ASN A 298 -18.28 9.57 -7.15
N PRO A 299 -18.36 10.92 -7.22
CA PRO A 299 -17.31 11.75 -7.84
C PRO A 299 -15.94 11.56 -7.19
N LYS A 300 -15.88 11.32 -5.88
CA LYS A 300 -14.62 11.06 -5.15
C LYS A 300 -13.96 9.74 -5.59
N CYS A 301 -14.73 8.79 -6.13
CA CYS A 301 -14.24 7.48 -6.56
C CYS A 301 -13.98 7.39 -8.08
N ALA A 302 -14.47 8.35 -8.87
CA ALA A 302 -14.53 8.27 -10.33
C ALA A 302 -13.19 7.97 -11.02
N ASN A 303 -12.08 8.51 -10.48
CA ASN A 303 -10.74 8.31 -11.04
C ASN A 303 -9.86 7.39 -10.19
N CYS A 304 -10.39 6.77 -9.13
CA CYS A 304 -9.57 5.93 -8.26
C CYS A 304 -9.14 4.65 -8.99
N MET A 305 -7.84 4.35 -8.93
CA MET A 305 -7.24 3.09 -9.39
C MET A 305 -6.17 2.59 -8.40
N VAL A 306 -6.24 3.05 -7.14
CA VAL A 306 -5.21 2.80 -6.13
C VAL A 306 -5.27 1.34 -5.65
N HIS A 307 -4.10 0.74 -5.47
CA HIS A 307 -3.96 -0.63 -4.99
C HIS A 307 -4.72 -0.91 -3.68
N SER A 308 -4.85 0.05 -2.77
CA SER A 308 -5.56 -0.12 -1.49
C SER A 308 -7.02 -0.58 -1.65
N GLY A 309 -7.69 -0.28 -2.77
CA GLY A 309 -9.03 -0.79 -3.06
C GLY A 309 -9.07 -1.90 -4.11
N TYR A 310 -8.22 -1.80 -5.14
CA TYR A 310 -8.31 -2.64 -6.34
C TYR A 310 -7.43 -3.89 -6.29
N GLU A 311 -6.38 -3.91 -5.48
CA GLU A 311 -5.58 -5.13 -5.26
C GLU A 311 -6.45 -6.20 -4.58
N ALA A 312 -7.32 -5.81 -3.64
CA ALA A 312 -8.27 -6.71 -3.02
C ALA A 312 -9.27 -7.29 -4.04
N SER A 313 -9.76 -6.48 -4.98
CA SER A 313 -10.61 -6.95 -6.08
C SER A 313 -9.88 -7.97 -6.96
N ALA A 314 -8.62 -7.70 -7.31
CA ALA A 314 -7.79 -8.58 -8.13
C ALA A 314 -7.45 -9.91 -7.42
N ILE A 315 -7.14 -9.87 -6.12
CA ILE A 315 -6.93 -11.07 -5.29
C ILE A 315 -8.22 -11.89 -5.20
N ASN A 316 -9.36 -11.23 -4.99
CA ASN A 316 -10.66 -11.90 -4.95
C ASN A 316 -11.01 -12.54 -6.29
N ASP A 317 -10.64 -11.94 -7.42
CA ASP A 317 -10.81 -12.58 -8.72
C ASP A 317 -9.90 -13.82 -8.83
N THR A 318 -8.61 -13.66 -8.53
CA THR A 318 -7.59 -14.72 -8.59
C THR A 318 -8.01 -15.99 -7.85
N PHE A 319 -8.40 -15.86 -6.58
CA PHE A 319 -8.76 -17.01 -5.74
C PHE A 319 -10.25 -17.31 -5.73
N GLY A 320 -11.04 -16.56 -6.51
CA GLY A 320 -12.48 -16.61 -6.41
C GLY A 320 -13.21 -17.49 -7.39
N SER A 321 -12.52 -17.90 -8.46
CA SER A 321 -13.06 -18.78 -9.47
C SER A 321 -11.93 -19.47 -10.22
N TRP A 322 -12.22 -20.63 -10.82
CA TRP A 322 -11.30 -21.28 -11.77
C TRP A 322 -10.92 -20.37 -12.94
N GLY A 323 -11.85 -19.54 -13.41
CA GLY A 323 -11.60 -18.55 -14.45
C GLY A 323 -10.61 -17.46 -14.03
N GLY A 324 -10.68 -16.98 -12.80
CA GLY A 324 -9.75 -16.00 -12.24
C GLY A 324 -8.35 -16.57 -12.03
N LEU A 325 -8.24 -17.82 -11.58
CA LEU A 325 -6.97 -18.52 -11.49
C LEU A 325 -6.31 -18.67 -12.87
N TRP A 326 -7.08 -19.10 -13.88
CA TRP A 326 -6.60 -19.22 -15.26
C TRP A 326 -6.17 -17.87 -15.86
N ARG A 327 -6.95 -16.80 -15.61
CA ARG A 327 -6.56 -15.42 -15.98
C ARG A 327 -5.22 -15.05 -15.36
N THR A 328 -5.00 -15.38 -14.09
CA THR A 328 -3.74 -15.09 -13.38
C THR A 328 -2.57 -15.82 -14.00
N VAL A 329 -2.72 -17.12 -14.27
CA VAL A 329 -1.68 -17.93 -14.96
C VAL A 329 -1.36 -17.32 -16.32
N ARG A 330 -2.38 -16.96 -17.10
CA ARG A 330 -2.19 -16.31 -18.42
C ARG A 330 -1.49 -14.95 -18.29
N ALA A 331 -1.84 -14.15 -17.28
CA ALA A 331 -1.22 -12.85 -17.04
C ALA A 331 0.26 -12.99 -16.68
N ILE A 332 0.63 -14.04 -15.93
CA ILE A 332 2.03 -14.38 -15.63
C ILE A 332 2.75 -14.80 -16.92
N VAL A 333 2.19 -15.72 -17.70
CA VAL A 333 2.82 -16.21 -18.94
C VAL A 333 3.01 -15.09 -19.98
N ARG A 334 2.04 -14.18 -20.14
CA ARG A 334 2.15 -13.02 -21.06
C ARG A 334 3.18 -11.99 -20.62
N SER A 335 3.56 -12.05 -19.36
CA SER A 335 4.48 -11.14 -18.74
C SER A 335 5.91 -11.67 -18.66
N ASP A 336 6.07 -12.97 -18.91
CA ASP A 336 7.31 -13.68 -19.17
C ASP A 336 7.57 -13.75 -20.69
#